data_AF-A0A527VQL8-F1
#
_entry.id   AF-A0A527VQL8-F1
#
_cell.length_a   1.000
_cell.length_b   1.000
_cell.length_c   1.000
_cell.angle_alpha   90.00
_cell.angle_beta   90.00
_cell.angle_gamma   90.00
#
_symmetry.space_group_name_H-M   'P 1'
#
loop_
_entity.id
_entity.type
_entity.pdbx_description
1 polymer ?
#
loop_
_entity_poly.entity_id
_entity_poly.type
_entity_poly.pdbx_seq_one_letter_code
_entity_poly.pdbx_strand_id
1 'polypeptide(L)' 'MQKFEAGASIDGFELVERLQSGGMAMLWRARNPNFDFPLLLKIPFLDPGGDVSVILGFEAEELILKR' A
#
# COMPACT_ATOMS: atom_id res chain seq x y z
N MET A 1 9.59 11.24 8.14
CA MET A 1 8.76 10.07 7.76
C MET A 1 7.36 10.58 7.46
N GLN A 2 6.82 10.25 6.28
CA GLN A 2 5.43 10.58 5.98
C GLN A 2 4.52 9.75 6.88
N LYS A 3 3.51 10.39 7.49
CA LYS A 3 2.62 9.72 8.44
C LYS A 3 1.44 9.15 7.66
N PHE A 4 1.33 7.82 7.62
CA PHE A 4 0.20 7.13 7.01
C PHE A 4 -0.98 7.12 7.99
N GLU A 5 -1.91 8.05 7.81
CA GLU A 5 -3.12 8.19 8.63
C GLU A 5 -4.35 8.49 7.75
N ALA A 6 -5.55 8.30 8.29
CA ALA A 6 -6.78 8.58 7.56
C ALA A 6 -6.85 10.06 7.13
N GLY A 7 -7.27 10.31 5.90
CA GLY A 7 -7.26 11.62 5.24
C GLY A 7 -5.93 11.98 4.56
N ALA A 8 -4.83 11.26 4.81
CA ALA A 8 -3.58 11.50 4.10
C ALA A 8 -3.73 11.12 2.61
N SER A 9 -3.10 11.90 1.72
CA SER A 9 -3.10 11.64 0.28
C SER A 9 -1.71 11.25 -0.23
N ILE A 10 -1.66 10.22 -1.06
CA ILE A 10 -0.45 9.73 -1.74
C ILE A 10 -0.77 9.63 -3.23
N ASP A 11 -0.11 10.41 -4.07
CA ASP A 11 -0.31 10.40 -5.54
C ASP A 11 -1.79 10.46 -5.98
N GLY A 12 -2.60 11.24 -5.27
CA GLY A 12 -4.04 11.40 -5.53
C GLY A 12 -4.94 10.30 -4.94
N PHE A 13 -4.38 9.33 -4.22
CA PHE A 13 -5.11 8.35 -3.42
C PHE A 13 -5.22 8.81 -1.97
N GLU A 14 -6.43 9.08 -1.52
CA GLU A 14 -6.74 9.39 -0.11
C GLU A 14 -6.84 8.08 0.69
N LEU A 15 -6.11 8.00 1.79
CA LEU A 15 -6.21 6.91 2.77
C LEU A 15 -7.47 7.09 3.61
N VAL A 16 -8.40 6.13 3.56
CA VAL A 16 -9.68 6.23 4.27
C VAL A 16 -9.63 5.50 5.60
N GLU A 17 -9.22 4.23 5.58
CA GLU A 17 -9.25 3.34 6.75
C GLU A 17 -8.11 2.34 6.66
N ARG A 18 -7.35 2.19 7.76
CA ARG A 18 -6.34 1.14 7.86
C ARG A 18 -7.03 -0.19 8.11
N LEU A 19 -6.79 -1.16 7.24
CA LEU A 19 -7.31 -2.51 7.37
C LEU A 19 -6.33 -3.38 8.16
N GLN A 20 -6.82 -4.53 8.64
CA GLN A 20 -5.93 -5.56 9.20
C GLN A 20 -4.91 -5.98 8.14
N SER A 21 -3.64 -5.96 8.50
CA SER A 21 -2.54 -6.26 7.60
C SER A 21 -1.60 -7.29 8.21
N GLY A 22 -0.85 -7.99 7.35
CA GLY A 22 0.20 -8.92 7.77
C GLY A 22 1.53 -8.21 8.09
N GLY A 23 2.59 -8.98 8.27
CA GLY A 23 3.91 -8.46 8.67
C GLY A 23 4.72 -7.74 7.59
N MET A 24 4.26 -7.70 6.33
CA MET A 24 5.05 -7.19 5.20
C MET A 24 4.57 -5.83 4.66
N ALA A 25 3.32 -5.46 4.91
CA ALA A 25 2.74 -4.24 4.38
C ALA A 25 1.57 -3.74 5.24
N MET A 26 1.29 -2.45 5.17
CA MET A 26 -0.01 -1.88 5.57
C MET A 26 -1.00 -2.05 4.41
N LEU A 27 -2.25 -2.34 4.76
CA LEU A 27 -3.37 -2.32 3.82
C LEU A 27 -4.29 -1.17 4.20
N TRP A 28 -4.70 -0.38 3.20
CA TRP A 28 -5.58 0.76 3.38
C TRP A 28 -6.72 0.71 2.39
N ARG A 29 -7.95 0.90 2.88
CA ARG A 29 -9.03 1.35 2.01
C ARG A 29 -8.66 2.74 1.51
N ALA A 30 -8.79 2.97 0.21
CA ALA A 30 -8.46 4.24 -0.41
C ALA A 30 -9.59 4.78 -1.28
N ARG A 31 -9.51 6.07 -1.61
CA ARG A 31 -10.37 6.74 -2.59
C ARG A 31 -9.51 7.52 -3.58
N ASN A 32 -9.91 7.52 -4.85
CA ASN A 32 -9.35 8.39 -5.87
C ASN A 32 -10.47 8.73 -6.87
N PRO A 33 -10.70 10.02 -7.21
CA PRO A 33 -11.82 10.45 -8.04
C PRO A 33 -11.83 9.88 -9.46
N ASN A 34 -10.69 9.34 -9.92
CA ASN A 34 -10.57 8.74 -11.25
C ASN A 34 -11.11 7.30 -11.32
N PHE A 35 -11.50 6.71 -10.20
CA PHE A 35 -11.99 5.32 -10.13
C PHE A 35 -13.32 5.29 -9.36
N ASP A 36 -14.32 4.60 -9.92
CA ASP A 36 -15.68 4.51 -9.40
C ASP A 36 -15.96 3.21 -8.62
N PHE A 37 -14.91 2.43 -8.31
CA PHE A 37 -14.96 1.19 -7.56
C PHE A 37 -14.11 1.24 -6.28
N PRO A 38 -14.34 0.34 -5.31
CA PRO A 38 -13.54 0.32 -4.07
C PRO A 38 -12.06 0.07 -4.34
N LEU A 39 -11.19 0.89 -3.74
CA LEU A 39 -9.73 0.77 -3.89
C LEU A 39 -9.07 0.27 -2.60
N LEU A 40 -8.00 -0.50 -2.79
CA LEU A 40 -7.09 -0.94 -1.74
C LEU A 40 -5.68 -0.46 -2.08
N LEU A 41 -5.04 0.25 -1.16
CA LEU A 41 -3.62 0.59 -1.24
C LEU A 41 -2.81 -0.40 -0.38
N LYS A 42 -1.79 -1.00 -0.97
CA LYS A 42 -0.79 -1.81 -0.26
C LYS A 42 0.50 -1.01 -0.14
N ILE A 43 0.97 -0.78 1.08
CA ILE A 43 2.17 0.01 1.36
C ILE A 43 3.19 -0.91 2.07
N PRO A 44 4.30 -1.31 1.42
CA PRO A 44 5.28 -2.23 2.01
C PRO A 44 6.05 -1.56 3.17
N PHE A 45 6.47 -2.37 4.15
CA PHE A 45 7.37 -1.91 5.21
C PHE A 45 8.81 -1.94 4.74
N LEU A 46 9.46 -0.78 4.70
CA LEU A 46 10.84 -0.62 4.22
C LEU A 46 11.71 -0.08 5.36
N ASP A 47 12.15 -0.98 6.22
CA ASP A 47 13.03 -0.64 7.35
C ASP A 47 14.51 -0.86 6.98
N PRO A 48 15.42 0.04 7.39
CA PRO A 48 16.86 -0.20 7.24
C PRO A 48 17.27 -1.51 7.94
N GLY A 49 17.90 -2.42 7.19
CA GLY A 49 18.27 -3.76 7.70
C GLY A 49 17.08 -4.73 7.86
N GLY A 50 15.90 -4.36 7.38
CA GLY A 50 14.72 -5.22 7.32
C GLY A 50 14.88 -6.38 6.34
N ASP A 51 13.92 -7.30 6.38
CA ASP A 51 13.92 -8.48 5.53
C ASP A 51 13.74 -8.10 4.04
N VAL A 52 14.75 -8.42 3.23
CA VAL A 52 14.78 -8.14 1.79
C VAL A 52 13.64 -8.84 1.03
N SER A 53 13.12 -9.94 1.58
CA SER A 53 11.99 -10.66 0.97
C SER A 53 10.73 -9.81 0.86
N VAL A 54 10.56 -8.76 1.68
CA VAL A 54 9.42 -7.84 1.59
C VAL A 54 9.45 -7.08 0.25
N ILE A 55 10.63 -6.60 -0.15
CA ILE A 55 10.80 -5.87 -1.42
C ILE A 55 10.64 -6.83 -2.60
N LEU A 56 11.33 -7.98 -2.55
CA LEU A 56 11.25 -8.97 -3.63
C LEU A 56 9.83 -9.52 -3.83
N GLY A 57 9.10 -9.74 -2.73
CA GLY A 57 7.70 -10.16 -2.78
C GLY A 57 6.81 -9.10 -3.43
N PHE A 58 6.98 -7.83 -3.08
CA PHE A 58 6.25 -6.72 -3.69
C PHE A 58 6.50 -6.61 -5.20
N GLU A 59 7.77 -6.71 -5.63
CA GLU A 59 8.13 -6.69 -7.05
C GLU A 59 7.56 -7.90 -7.81
N ALA A 60 7.58 -9.09 -7.20
CA ALA A 60 7.02 -10.30 -7.80
C ALA A 60 5.50 -10.22 -7.99
N GLU A 61 4.75 -9.67 -7.01
CA GLU A 61 3.31 -9.44 -7.13
C GLU A 61 2.99 -8.46 -8.26
N GLU A 62 3.73 -7.35 -8.36
CA GLU A 62 3.62 -6.40 -9.47
C GLU A 62 3.85 -7.06 -10.84
N LEU A 63 4.84 -7.96 -10.94
CA LEU A 63 5.10 -8.71 -12.18
C LEU A 63 3.97 -9.69 -12.54
N ILE A 64 3.25 -10.23 -11.55
CA ILE A 64 2.08 -11.09 -11.79
C ILE A 64 0.89 -10.24 -12.25
N LEU A 65 0.64 -9.09 -11.62
CA LEU A 65 -0.49 -8.21 -11.95
C LEU A 65 -0.38 -7.56 -13.33
N LYS A 66 0.84 -7.38 -13.86
CA LYS A 66 1.09 -6.83 -15.20
C LYS A 66 0.85 -7.83 -16.34
N ARG A 67 0.58 -9.10 -16.03
CA ARG A 67 0.27 -10.14 -17.02
C ARG A 67 -1.22 -10.23 -17.26
#